data_AF-A0A850STZ7-F1
#
_entry.id   AF-A0A850STZ7-F1
#
_cell.length_a   1.000
_cell.length_b   1.000
_cell.length_c   1.000
_cell.angle_alpha   90.00
_cell.angle_beta   90.00
_cell.angle_gamma   90.00
#
_symmetry.space_group_name_H-M   'P 1'
#
loop_
_entity.id
_entity.type
_entity.pdbx_description
1 polymer ?
#
loop_
_entity_poly.entity_id
_entity_poly.type
_entity_poly.pdbx_seq_one_letter_code
_entity_poly.pdbx_strand_id
1 'polypeptide(L)'
;MADGTATIAAGSAAPGATTVAAERLRSFLQRVERLEEEKSAIADDIKEVFAEAKGEGYDTKTLRKVIRLRKMDKAKRQEEEALLDLYLSALGE
;
A
#
# COMPACT_ATOMS: atom_id res chain seq x y z
N MET A 1 -4.61 -33.01 -48.91
CA MET A 1 -3.94 -33.87 -47.91
C MET A 1 -2.66 -33.15 -47.49
N ALA A 2 -2.38 -32.78 -46.25
CA ALA A 2 -3.05 -32.91 -44.97
C ALA A 2 -2.57 -31.72 -44.10
N ASP A 3 -3.50 -30.89 -43.62
CA ASP A 3 -3.24 -29.86 -42.62
C ASP A 3 -3.69 -30.42 -41.27
N GLY A 4 -2.74 -31.02 -40.55
CA GLY A 4 -2.94 -31.64 -39.25
C GLY A 4 -2.82 -30.60 -38.15
N THR A 5 -3.92 -29.92 -37.84
CA THR A 5 -4.05 -29.08 -36.66
C THR A 5 -3.81 -29.91 -35.41
N ALA A 6 -2.67 -29.69 -34.77
CA ALA A 6 -2.36 -30.27 -33.47
C ALA A 6 -3.30 -29.65 -32.42
N THR A 7 -4.42 -30.32 -32.18
CA THR A 7 -5.24 -30.17 -30.97
C THR A 7 -4.32 -30.35 -29.76
N ILE A 8 -4.06 -29.27 -29.04
CA ILE A 8 -3.47 -29.34 -27.71
C ILE A 8 -4.45 -30.08 -26.80
N ALA A 9 -4.12 -31.34 -26.53
CA ALA A 9 -4.83 -32.16 -25.57
C ALA A 9 -4.81 -31.46 -24.21
N ALA A 10 -6.00 -31.13 -23.70
CA ALA A 10 -6.21 -30.72 -22.33
C ALA A 10 -5.65 -31.83 -21.42
N GLY A 11 -4.51 -31.52 -20.79
CA GLY A 11 -3.88 -32.41 -19.81
C GLY A 11 -4.83 -32.67 -18.66
N SER A 12 -5.21 -33.94 -18.51
CA SER A 12 -5.91 -34.48 -17.35
C SER A 12 -5.09 -34.24 -16.08
N ALA A 13 -5.47 -33.22 -15.31
CA ALA A 13 -4.97 -32.99 -13.95
C ALA A 13 -5.92 -33.67 -12.96
N ALA A 14 -5.37 -34.57 -12.13
CA ALA A 14 -6.10 -35.38 -11.16
C ALA A 14 -7.10 -34.56 -10.30
N PRO A 15 -8.34 -35.03 -10.10
CA PRO A 15 -9.47 -34.22 -9.62
C PRO A 15 -9.46 -33.83 -8.12
N GLY A 16 -8.39 -34.10 -7.36
CA GLY A 16 -8.35 -33.87 -5.92
C GLY A 16 -7.38 -32.79 -5.43
N ALA A 17 -6.27 -32.55 -6.13
CA ALA A 17 -5.22 -31.63 -5.68
C ALA A 17 -5.40 -30.21 -6.25
N THR A 18 -5.92 -30.10 -7.48
CA THR A 18 -6.24 -28.82 -8.14
C THR A 18 -7.42 -28.12 -7.48
N THR A 19 -8.37 -28.85 -6.88
CA THR A 19 -9.57 -28.28 -6.25
C THR A 19 -9.27 -27.62 -4.91
N VAL A 20 -8.61 -28.32 -3.99
CA VAL A 20 -8.24 -27.79 -2.65
C VAL A 20 -7.24 -26.63 -2.78
N ALA A 21 -6.25 -26.75 -3.68
CA ALA A 21 -5.31 -25.66 -3.95
C ALA A 21 -6.01 -24.43 -4.56
N ALA A 22 -6.96 -24.63 -5.47
CA ALA A 22 -7.74 -23.54 -6.05
C ALA A 22 -8.70 -22.89 -5.05
N GLU A 23 -9.32 -23.66 -4.14
CA GLU A 23 -10.17 -23.12 -3.07
C GLU A 23 -9.37 -22.26 -2.09
N ARG A 24 -8.18 -22.71 -1.70
CA ARG A 24 -7.29 -21.94 -0.83
C ARG A 24 -6.81 -20.64 -1.50
N LEU A 25 -6.49 -20.69 -2.80
CA LEU A 25 -6.15 -19.51 -3.59
C LEU A 25 -7.33 -18.53 -3.66
N ARG A 26 -8.55 -19.00 -3.96
CA ARG A 26 -9.77 -18.18 -3.95
C ARG A 26 -10.01 -17.52 -2.59
N SER A 27 -9.79 -18.25 -1.50
CA SER A 27 -9.92 -17.70 -0.14
C SER A 27 -8.93 -16.57 0.12
N PHE A 28 -7.67 -16.70 -0.31
CA PHE A 28 -6.70 -15.61 -0.20
C PHE A 28 -7.11 -14.38 -1.02
N LEU A 29 -7.53 -14.59 -2.28
CA LEU A 29 -7.94 -13.49 -3.16
C LEU A 29 -9.14 -12.73 -2.59
N GLN A 30 -10.21 -13.42 -2.20
CA GLN A 30 -11.40 -12.78 -1.62
C GLN A 30 -11.08 -11.97 -0.35
N ARG A 31 -10.18 -12.49 0.50
CA ARG A 31 -9.75 -11.77 1.70
C ARG A 31 -8.95 -10.51 1.36
N VAL A 32 -8.08 -10.59 0.35
CA VAL A 32 -7.28 -9.44 -0.11
C VAL A 32 -8.18 -8.40 -0.78
N GLU A 33 -9.12 -8.82 -1.62
CA GLU A 33 -10.08 -7.92 -2.29
C GLU A 33 -10.90 -7.12 -1.26
N ARG A 34 -11.45 -7.80 -0.25
CA ARG A 34 -12.16 -7.12 0.84
C ARG A 34 -11.26 -6.12 1.58
N LEU A 35 -10.01 -6.49 1.87
CA LEU A 35 -9.07 -5.58 2.53
C LEU A 35 -8.67 -4.39 1.65
N GLU A 36 -8.60 -4.56 0.33
CA GLU A 36 -8.34 -3.45 -0.60
C GLU A 36 -9.55 -2.51 -0.72
N GLU A 37 -10.78 -3.04 -0.68
CA GLU A 37 -12.00 -2.22 -0.59
C GLU A 37 -12.03 -1.40 0.71
N GLU A 38 -11.79 -2.04 1.87
CA GLU A 38 -11.71 -1.36 3.17
C GLU A 38 -10.61 -0.28 3.18
N LYS A 39 -9.43 -0.59 2.61
CA LYS A 39 -8.32 0.35 2.47
C LYS A 39 -8.68 1.53 1.55
N SER A 40 -9.43 1.30 0.48
CA SER A 40 -9.90 2.37 -0.40
C SER A 40 -10.88 3.28 0.34
N ALA A 41 -11.85 2.72 1.06
CA ALA A 41 -12.81 3.50 1.85
C ALA A 41 -12.08 4.37 2.89
N ILE A 42 -11.15 3.79 3.65
CA ILE A 42 -10.33 4.54 4.62
C ILE A 42 -9.50 5.63 3.92
N ALA A 43 -8.96 5.35 2.73
CA ALA A 43 -8.19 6.34 1.98
C ALA A 43 -9.05 7.53 1.54
N ASP A 44 -10.32 7.28 1.21
CA ASP A 44 -11.28 8.32 0.84
C ASP A 44 -11.70 9.15 2.06
N ASP A 45 -11.99 8.51 3.21
CA ASP A 45 -12.24 9.21 4.48
C ASP A 45 -11.08 10.14 4.86
N ILE A 46 -9.83 9.66 4.70
CA ILE A 46 -8.63 10.47 4.95
C ILE A 46 -8.57 11.69 4.01
N LYS A 47 -8.97 11.54 2.74
CA LYS A 47 -9.01 12.67 1.80
C LYS A 47 -10.05 13.70 2.20
N GLU A 48 -11.21 13.27 2.67
CA GLU A 48 -12.28 14.16 3.14
C GLU A 48 -11.80 14.99 4.34
N VAL A 49 -11.15 14.38 5.33
CA VAL A 49 -10.55 15.09 6.48
C VAL A 49 -9.52 16.12 6.03
N PHE A 50 -8.66 15.79 5.06
CA PHE A 50 -7.72 16.79 4.52
C PHE A 50 -8.42 17.89 3.72
N ALA A 51 -9.54 17.59 3.06
CA ALA A 51 -10.32 18.59 2.33
C ALA A 51 -11.02 19.56 3.30
N GLU A 52 -11.59 19.05 4.39
CA GLU A 52 -12.15 19.83 5.49
C GLU A 52 -11.09 20.75 6.11
N ALA A 53 -9.94 20.21 6.51
CA ALA A 53 -8.84 21.00 7.05
C ALA A 53 -8.37 22.10 6.08
N LYS A 54 -8.37 21.83 4.77
CA LYS A 54 -8.07 22.83 3.75
C LYS A 54 -9.14 23.93 3.68
N GLY A 55 -10.42 23.57 3.82
CA GLY A 55 -11.54 24.50 3.87
C GLY A 55 -11.48 25.44 5.08
N GLU A 56 -10.97 24.95 6.20
CA GLU A 56 -10.68 25.74 7.41
C GLU A 56 -9.42 26.61 7.30
N GLY A 57 -8.61 26.41 6.25
CA GLY A 57 -7.41 27.21 5.98
C GLY A 57 -6.08 26.57 6.43
N TYR A 58 -6.07 25.30 6.85
CA TYR A 58 -4.82 24.59 7.17
C TYR A 58 -4.07 24.16 5.91
N ASP A 59 -2.73 24.21 5.97
CA ASP A 59 -1.89 23.61 4.94
C ASP A 59 -1.81 22.08 5.09
N THR A 60 -2.53 21.39 4.23
CA THR A 60 -2.54 19.91 4.15
C THR A 60 -1.15 19.30 3.93
N LYS A 61 -0.20 20.00 3.28
CA LYS A 61 1.17 19.48 3.11
C LYS A 61 1.90 19.42 4.44
N THR A 62 1.82 20.50 5.22
CA THR A 62 2.39 20.56 6.57
C THR A 62 1.73 19.52 7.49
N LEU A 63 0.41 19.36 7.45
CA LEU A 63 -0.29 18.33 8.24
C LEU A 63 0.22 16.91 7.93
N ARG A 64 0.42 16.57 6.64
CA ARG A 64 1.00 15.28 6.24
C ARG A 64 2.43 15.09 6.79
N LYS A 65 3.26 16.15 6.76
CA LYS A 65 4.61 16.12 7.35
C LYS A 65 4.55 15.87 8.85
N VAL A 66 3.66 16.55 9.57
CA VAL A 66 3.46 16.37 11.01
C VAL A 66 3.04 14.93 11.34
N ILE A 67 2.07 14.36 10.61
CA ILE A 67 1.66 12.96 10.81
C ILE A 67 2.82 12.00 10.58
N ARG A 68 3.64 12.21 9.54
CA ARG A 68 4.84 11.39 9.28
C ARG A 68 5.84 11.48 10.42
N LEU A 69 6.17 12.69 10.88
CA LEU A 69 7.06 12.90 12.02
C LEU A 69 6.53 12.23 13.28
N ARG A 70 5.22 12.31 13.54
CA ARG A 70 4.57 11.67 14.70
C ARG A 70 4.62 10.14 14.65
N LYS A 71 4.67 9.55 13.45
CA LYS A 71 4.84 8.08 13.27
C LYS A 71 6.29 7.62 13.43
N MET A 72 7.26 8.52 13.30
CA MET A 72 8.68 8.20 13.50
C MET A 72 8.98 8.02 14.98
N ASP A 73 9.87 7.08 15.28
CA ASP A 73 10.40 6.87 16.62
C ASP A 73 11.05 8.15 17.15
N LYS A 74 10.81 8.46 18.43
CA LYS A 74 11.25 9.72 19.02
C LYS A 74 12.77 9.84 19.05
N ALA A 75 13.50 8.75 19.30
CA ALA A 75 14.96 8.76 19.32
C ALA A 75 15.51 8.99 17.92
N LYS A 76 14.95 8.31 16.91
CA LYS A 76 15.34 8.53 15.51
C LYS A 76 15.10 9.97 15.05
N ARG A 77 13.97 10.57 15.45
CA ARG A 77 13.68 11.97 15.13
C ARG A 77 14.72 12.92 15.75
N GLN A 78 15.08 12.71 17.01
CA GLN A 78 16.08 13.52 17.69
C GLN A 78 17.47 13.39 17.08
N GLU A 79 17.84 12.18 16.66
CA GLU A 79 19.09 11.92 15.95
C GLU A 79 19.13 12.62 14.59
N GLU A 80 18.06 12.52 13.79
CA GLU A 80 17.95 13.23 12.52
C GLU A 80 17.96 14.76 12.69
N GLU A 81 17.29 15.30 13.72
CA GLU A 81 17.31 16.72 14.05
C GLU A 81 18.73 17.19 14.45
N ALA A 82 19.45 16.40 15.25
CA ALA A 82 20.82 16.72 15.63
C ALA A 82 21.79 16.69 14.43
N LEU A 83 21.63 15.72 13.53
CA LEU A 83 22.42 15.65 12.29
C LEU A 83 22.10 16.80 11.35
N LEU A 84 20.82 17.18 11.23
CA LEU A 84 20.40 18.32 10.42
C LEU A 84 21.04 19.62 10.93
N ASP A 85 20.98 19.87 12.24
CA ASP A 85 21.56 21.05 12.88
C ASP A 85 23.09 21.10 12.69
N LEU A 86 23.77 19.96 12.82
CA LEU A 86 25.19 19.85 12.53
C LEU A 86 25.52 20.21 11.07
N TYR A 87 24.72 19.77 10.11
CA TYR A 87 24.96 20.09 8.70
C TYR A 87 24.63 21.55 8.35
N LEU A 88 23.55 22.12 8.90
CA LEU A 88 23.22 23.52 8.70
C LEU A 88 24.29 24.45 9.31
N SER A 89 24.72 24.16 10.53
CA SER A 89 25.81 24.91 11.18
C SER A 89 27.14 24.80 10.41
N ALA A 90 27.44 23.64 9.82
CA ALA A 90 28.62 23.47 8.96
C ALA A 90 28.53 24.25 7.64
N LEU A 91 27.31 24.47 7.12
CA LEU A 91 27.04 25.29 5.93
C LEU A 91 26.94 26.78 6.25
N GLY A 92 26.81 27.15 7.53
CA GLY A 92 26.69 28.53 7.99
C GLY A 92 25.28 29.11 7.88
N GLU A 93 24.25 28.26 7.84
CA GLU A 93 22.82 28.64 7.94
C GLU A 93 22.29 28.48 9.37
#